data_AF-A0AAW8S018-F1
#
_entry.id   AF-A0AAW8S018-F1
#
_cell.length_a   1.000
_cell.length_b   1.000
_cell.length_c   1.000
_cell.angle_alpha   90.00
_cell.angle_beta   90.00
_cell.angle_gamma   90.00
#
_symmetry.space_group_name_H-M   'P 1'
#
loop_
_entity.id
_entity.type
_entity.pdbx_description
1 polymer ?
#
loop_
_entity_poly.entity_id
_entity_poly.type
_entity_poly.pdbx_seq_one_letter_code
_entity_poly.pdbx_strand_id
1 'polypeptide(L)' 'MTIQDQEKPYRVTFDLEQNVFVVYSTITGQQGTGITIEQAIYDLKKSA' A
#
# COMPACT_ATOMS: atom_id res chain seq x y z
N MET A 1 -4.98 19.69 21.87
CA MET A 1 -4.93 18.28 21.44
C MET A 1 -4.22 18.26 20.11
N THR A 2 -2.91 18.05 20.12
CA THR A 2 -2.10 18.04 18.90
C THR A 2 -2.38 16.73 18.18
N ILE A 3 -3.22 16.77 17.14
CA ILE A 3 -3.36 15.64 16.23
C ILE A 3 -2.01 15.57 15.52
N GLN A 4 -1.14 14.67 15.95
CA GLN A 4 0.00 14.29 15.13
C GLN A 4 -0.62 13.65 13.90
N ASP A 5 -0.62 14.38 12.78
CA ASP A 5 -0.81 13.80 11.45
C ASP A 5 0.27 12.74 11.30
N GLN A 6 -0.04 11.52 11.75
CA GLN A 6 0.77 10.36 11.43
C GLN A 6 0.55 10.16 9.94
N GLU A 7 1.44 10.75 9.15
CA GLU A 7 1.55 10.46 7.72
C GLU A 7 1.54 8.95 7.57
N LYS A 8 0.40 8.42 7.14
CA LYS A 8 0.24 6.98 6.98
C LYS A 8 1.19 6.59 5.84
N PRO A 9 2.22 5.78 6.10
CA PRO A 9 3.28 5.52 5.13
C PRO A 9 2.80 4.67 3.94
N TYR A 10 1.58 4.13 4.02
CA TYR A 10 0.97 3.29 3.02
C TYR A 10 -0.47 3.73 2.74
N ARG A 11 -0.82 3.82 1.46
CA ARG A 11 -2.19 3.93 0.95
C ARG A 11 -2.60 2.60 0.37
N VAL A 12 -3.74 2.07 0.80
CA VAL A 12 -4.29 0.81 0.28
C VAL A 12 -5.55 1.14 -0.49
N THR A 13 -5.61 0.68 -1.74
CA THR A 13 -6.77 0.80 -2.62
C THR A 13 -7.18 -0.58 -3.08
N PHE A 14 -8.48 -0.82 -3.19
CA PHE A 14 -9.00 -2.05 -3.78
C PHE A 14 -9.43 -1.78 -5.21
N ASP A 15 -8.79 -2.45 -6.16
CA ASP A 15 -9.15 -2.41 -7.57
C ASP A 15 -10.25 -3.44 -7.83
N LEU A 16 -11.45 -2.95 -8.13
CA LEU A 16 -12.63 -3.79 -8.38
C LEU A 16 -12.60 -4.47 -9.75
N GLU A 17 -11.86 -3.93 -10.72
CA GLU A 17 -11.78 -4.49 -12.07
C GLU A 17 -10.86 -5.71 -12.08
N GLN A 18 -9.74 -5.61 -11.35
CA GLN A 18 -8.78 -6.70 -11.21
C GLN A 18 -9.00 -7.55 -9.97
N ASN A 19 -9.89 -7.13 -9.06
CA ASN A 19 -10.19 -7.79 -7.79
C ASN A 19 -8.92 -7.98 -6.92
N VAL A 20 -8.06 -6.96 -6.88
CA VAL A 20 -6.78 -6.98 -6.16
C VAL A 20 -6.63 -5.77 -5.24
N PHE A 21 -5.81 -5.91 -4.20
CA PHE A 21 -5.34 -4.81 -3.38
C PHE A 21 -4.09 -4.20 -3.99
N VAL A 22 -4.10 -2.89 -4.13
CA VAL A 22 -2.97 -2.06 -4.52
C VAL A 22 -2.49 -1.30 -3.28
N VAL A 23 -1.25 -1.55 -2.87
CA VAL A 23 -0.62 -0.86 -1.75
C VAL A 23 0.42 0.09 -2.32
N TYR A 24 0.31 1.37 -2.01
CA TYR A 24 1.21 2.43 -2.43
C TYR A 24 1.97 2.97 -1.22
N SER A 25 3.29 2.95 -1.28
CA SER A 25 4.18 3.54 -0.27
C SER A 25 4.41 5.00 -0.59
N THR A 26 3.99 5.90 0.31
CA THR A 26 4.26 7.34 0.16
C THR A 26 5.71 7.71 0.50
N ILE A 27 6.47 6.78 1.09
CA ILE A 27 7.87 6.96 1.46
C ILE A 27 8.81 6.61 0.30
N THR A 28 8.58 5.48 -0.35
CA THR A 28 9.45 4.97 -1.42
C THR A 28 8.91 5.30 -2.82
N GLY A 29 7.66 5.74 -2.93
CA GLY A 29 6.98 5.97 -4.20
C GLY A 29 6.66 4.68 -4.97
N GLN A 30 6.90 3.53 -4.36
CA GLN A 30 6.67 2.21 -4.95
C GLN A 30 5.29 1.69 -4.62
N GLN A 31 4.80 0.81 -5.48
CA GLN A 31 3.55 0.12 -5.30
C GLN A 31 3.74 -1.39 -5.40
N GLY A 32 2.92 -2.12 -4.66
CA GLY A 32 2.78 -3.57 -4.78
C GLY A 32 1.31 -3.93 -4.94
N THR A 33 1.07 -5.06 -5.59
CA THR A 33 -0.29 -5.57 -5.84
C THR A 33 -0.44 -6.98 -5.32
N GLY A 34 -1.63 -7.37 -4.89
CA GLY A 34 -1.88 -8.72 -4.39
C GLY A 34 -3.36 -9.01 -4.16
N ILE A 35 -3.71 -10.29 -4.12
CA ILE A 35 -5.09 -10.72 -3.81
C ILE A 35 -5.41 -10.43 -2.33
N THR A 36 -4.38 -10.34 -1.48
CA THR A 36 -4.48 -9.87 -0.10
C THR A 36 -3.57 -8.67 0.14
N ILE A 37 -3.89 -7.87 1.17
CA ILE A 37 -3.07 -6.73 1.58
C ILE A 37 -1.64 -7.19 1.95
N GLU A 38 -1.50 -8.34 2.59
CA GLU A 38 -0.20 -8.90 2.98
C GLU A 38 0.65 -9.24 1.75
N GLN A 39 0.04 -9.83 0.71
CA GLN A 39 0.72 -10.10 -0.56
C GLN A 39 1.15 -8.80 -1.24
N ALA A 40 0.29 -7.79 -1.26
CA ALA A 40 0.61 -6.50 -1.84
C ALA A 40 1.75 -5.78 -1.10
N ILE A 41 1.82 -5.90 0.24
CA ILE A 41 2.95 -5.40 1.04
C ILE A 41 4.22 -6.21 0.77
N TYR A 42 4.12 -7.53 0.64
CA TYR A 42 5.26 -8.39 0.34
C TYR A 42 5.86 -8.05 -1.04
N ASP A 43 5.00 -7.87 -2.04
CA ASP A 43 5.39 -7.45 -3.38
C ASP A 43 6.06 -6.07 -3.35
N LEU A 44 5.46 -5.11 -2.64
CA LEU A 44 6.04 -3.78 -2.43
C LEU A 44 7.43 -3.82 -1.78
N LYS A 45 7.63 -4.68 -0.78
CA LYS A 45 8.93 -4.86 -0.11
C LYS A 45 9.96 -5.57 -0.98
N LYS A 46 9.53 -6.38 -1.93
CA LYS A 46 10.40 -7.09 -2.87
C LYS A 46 10.85 -6.18 -4.02
N SER A 47 10.03 -5.20 -4.37
CA SER A 47 10.33 -4.19 -5.40
C SER A 47 11.19 -3.02 -4.88
N ALA A 48 11.35 -2.88 -3.56
CA ALA A 48 12.28 -1.96 -2.89
C ALA A 48 13.74 -2.45 -2.96
#